data_AF-A0A1I3JF60-F1
#
_entry.id   AF-A0A1I3JF60-F1
#
_cell.length_a   1.000
_cell.length_b   1.000
_cell.length_c   1.000
_cell.angle_alpha   90.00
_cell.angle_beta   90.00
_cell.angle_gamma   90.00
#
_symmetry.space_group_name_H-M   'P 1'
#
loop_
_entity.id
_entity.type
_entity.pdbx_description
1 polymer ?
#
loop_
_entity_poly.entity_id
_entity_poly.type
_entity_poly.pdbx_seq_one_letter_code
_entity_poly.pdbx_strand_id
1 'polypeptide(L)'
;MDKQMAEAMARAAGTSISKLGLRFDRVVLRLLRDLTQHCDRVVPDGARVLVTISAPIRLPATTADHLKQRIEALILEGPPPLEQVTEVHGNTVGLRLVRAAPGSQPRLLGLVHNPEKDPRQLLELAERYAESALGPNSPRL
;
A
#
# COMPACT_ATOMS: atom_id res chain seq x y z
N MET A 1 -6.90 -4.20 1.42
CA MET A 1 -6.35 -4.50 2.76
C MET A 1 -7.49 -4.79 3.73
N ASP A 2 -7.41 -5.89 4.47
CA ASP A 2 -8.34 -6.20 5.57
C ASP A 2 -7.95 -5.41 6.84
N LYS A 3 -8.93 -5.00 7.64
CA LYS A 3 -8.75 -4.27 8.90
C LYS A 3 -7.81 -5.01 9.86
N GLN A 4 -7.86 -6.33 9.88
CA GLN A 4 -6.97 -7.16 10.71
C GLN A 4 -5.49 -6.94 10.40
N MET A 5 -5.13 -6.82 9.12
CA MET A 5 -3.75 -6.57 8.71
C MET A 5 -3.30 -5.16 9.14
N ALA A 6 -4.20 -4.18 9.06
CA ALA A 6 -3.93 -2.84 9.56
C ALA A 6 -3.75 -2.81 11.09
N GLU A 7 -4.52 -3.63 11.83
CA GLU A 7 -4.36 -3.77 13.28
C GLU A 7 -3.03 -4.44 13.63
N ALA A 8 -2.63 -5.48 12.89
CA ALA A 8 -1.34 -6.14 13.06
C ALA A 8 -0.18 -5.18 12.78
N MET A 9 -0.24 -4.41 11.69
CA MET A 9 0.73 -3.37 11.37
C MET A 9 0.81 -2.30 12.46
N ALA A 10 -0.34 -1.80 12.93
CA ALA A 10 -0.38 -0.81 14.00
C ALA A 10 0.19 -1.36 15.32
N ARG A 11 -0.12 -2.61 15.67
CA ARG A 11 0.43 -3.28 16.86
C ARG A 11 1.94 -3.48 16.76
N ALA A 12 2.44 -3.92 15.61
CA ALA A 12 3.89 -4.06 15.37
C ALA A 12 4.64 -2.73 15.53
N ALA A 13 3.96 -1.62 15.25
CA ALA A 13 4.45 -0.27 15.42
C ALA A 13 4.22 0.32 16.83
N GLY A 14 3.65 -0.43 17.78
CA GLY A 14 3.33 0.08 19.12
C GLY A 14 2.25 1.19 19.13
N THR A 15 1.37 1.22 18.12
CA THR A 15 0.35 2.27 17.95
C THR A 15 -1.05 1.67 17.66
N SER A 16 -2.01 2.52 17.31
CA SER A 16 -3.37 2.10 16.93
C SER A 16 -3.77 2.64 15.55
N ILE A 17 -4.74 1.97 14.93
CA ILE A 17 -5.33 2.39 13.66
C ILE A 17 -5.81 3.86 13.70
N SER A 18 -6.46 4.27 14.79
CA SER A 18 -6.96 5.63 14.96
C SER A 18 -5.83 6.64 15.05
N LYS A 19 -4.72 6.32 15.73
CA LYS A 19 -3.54 7.19 15.78
C LYS A 19 -2.87 7.33 14.41
N LEU A 20 -2.90 6.28 13.60
CA LEU A 20 -2.47 6.30 12.20
C LEU A 20 -3.46 6.99 11.25
N GLY A 21 -4.65 7.39 11.74
CA GLY A 21 -5.66 8.10 10.94
C GLY A 21 -6.20 7.27 9.77
N LEU A 22 -6.18 5.93 9.87
CA LEU A 22 -6.58 5.07 8.77
C LEU A 22 -8.12 5.02 8.63
N ARG A 23 -8.58 4.96 7.38
CA ARG A 23 -9.99 4.99 6.99
C ARG A 23 -10.41 3.61 6.47
N PHE A 24 -11.64 3.20 6.79
CA PHE A 24 -12.23 1.90 6.39
C PHE A 24 -13.70 2.02 5.99
N ASP A 25 -14.12 3.20 5.52
CA ASP A 25 -15.48 3.38 5.00
C ASP A 25 -15.69 2.58 3.70
N ARG A 26 -16.95 2.48 3.26
CA ARG A 26 -17.33 1.65 2.11
C ARG A 26 -16.61 2.04 0.81
N VAL A 27 -16.33 3.33 0.61
CA VAL A 27 -15.63 3.81 -0.60
C VAL A 27 -14.19 3.33 -0.57
N VAL A 28 -13.53 3.48 0.58
CA VAL A 28 -12.16 3.00 0.80
C VAL A 28 -12.06 1.49 0.60
N LEU A 29 -12.94 0.71 1.22
CA LEU A 29 -12.89 -0.75 1.10
C LEU A 29 -13.09 -1.22 -0.34
N ARG A 30 -13.95 -0.54 -1.11
CA ARG A 30 -14.17 -0.83 -2.52
C ARG A 30 -12.93 -0.51 -3.36
N LEU A 31 -12.34 0.67 -3.17
CA LEU A 31 -11.11 1.07 -3.88
C LEU A 31 -9.98 0.09 -3.62
N LEU A 32 -9.71 -0.21 -2.34
CA LEU A 32 -8.62 -1.12 -1.98
C LEU A 32 -8.85 -2.54 -2.51
N ARG A 33 -10.11 -3.00 -2.58
CA ARG A 33 -10.43 -4.30 -3.17
C ARG A 33 -10.11 -4.34 -4.67
N ASP A 34 -10.51 -3.31 -5.41
CA ASP A 34 -10.24 -3.21 -6.85
C ASP A 34 -8.73 -3.16 -7.14
N LEU A 35 -7.99 -2.34 -6.38
CA LEU A 35 -6.53 -2.29 -6.48
C LEU A 35 -5.88 -3.63 -6.11
N THR A 36 -6.33 -4.30 -5.03
CA THR A 36 -5.80 -5.62 -4.66
C THR A 36 -6.00 -6.64 -5.79
N GLN A 37 -7.20 -6.73 -6.35
CA GLN A 37 -7.51 -7.64 -7.47
C GLN A 37 -6.68 -7.35 -8.72
N HIS A 38 -6.35 -6.08 -8.95
CA HIS A 38 -5.45 -5.70 -10.04
C HIS A 38 -4.01 -6.13 -9.75
N CYS A 39 -3.47 -5.76 -8.58
CA CYS A 39 -2.11 -6.12 -8.17
C CYS A 39 -1.87 -7.63 -8.12
N ASP A 40 -2.85 -8.41 -7.69
CA ASP A 40 -2.74 -9.87 -7.64
C ASP A 40 -2.53 -10.50 -9.03
N ARG A 41 -2.84 -9.77 -10.11
CA ARG A 41 -2.64 -10.20 -11.51
C ARG A 41 -1.35 -9.66 -12.15
N VAL A 42 -0.93 -8.44 -11.80
CA VAL A 42 0.16 -7.74 -12.51
C VAL A 42 1.48 -7.68 -11.74
N VAL A 43 1.44 -7.76 -10.40
CA VAL A 43 2.66 -7.69 -9.57
C VAL A 43 3.37 -9.04 -9.65
N PRO A 44 4.66 -9.09 -9.99
CA PRO A 44 5.41 -10.35 -10.10
C PRO A 44 5.57 -11.04 -8.74
N ASP A 45 5.80 -12.36 -8.76
CA ASP A 45 6.03 -13.13 -7.53
C ASP A 45 7.31 -12.70 -6.83
N GLY A 46 7.28 -12.72 -5.50
CA GLY A 46 8.38 -12.16 -4.69
C GLY A 46 8.39 -10.63 -4.60
N ALA A 47 7.36 -9.95 -5.10
CA ALA A 47 7.17 -8.51 -4.95
C ALA A 47 5.81 -8.16 -4.32
N ARG A 48 5.75 -7.02 -3.65
CA ARG A 48 4.52 -6.43 -3.10
C ARG A 48 4.53 -4.93 -3.35
N VAL A 49 3.36 -4.39 -3.67
CA VAL A 49 3.16 -2.95 -3.78
C VAL A 49 2.57 -2.43 -2.47
N LEU A 50 3.16 -1.36 -1.96
CA LEU A 50 2.64 -0.56 -0.85
C LEU A 50 2.02 0.70 -1.44
N VAL A 51 0.82 1.06 -0.96
CA VAL A 51 0.10 2.26 -1.43
C VAL A 51 -0.43 3.03 -0.24
N THR A 52 -0.22 4.33 -0.22
CA THR A 52 -0.90 5.27 0.68
C THR A 52 -1.76 6.22 -0.14
N ILE A 53 -2.95 6.55 0.35
CA ILE A 53 -3.89 7.46 -0.31
C ILE A 53 -4.51 8.36 0.75
N SER A 54 -4.40 9.67 0.57
CA SER A 54 -5.10 10.63 1.44
C SER A 54 -6.60 10.69 1.15
N ALA A 55 -7.41 10.83 2.19
CA ALA A 55 -8.85 11.08 2.13
C ALA A 55 -9.15 12.59 2.11
N PRO A 56 -10.34 13.03 1.64
CA PRO A 56 -11.44 12.23 1.09
C PRO A 56 -11.20 11.79 -0.36
N ILE A 57 -11.68 10.61 -0.72
CA ILE A 57 -11.60 10.08 -2.08
C ILE A 57 -12.85 10.52 -2.84
N ARG A 58 -12.72 11.56 -3.66
CA ARG A 58 -13.86 12.19 -4.36
C ARG A 58 -14.27 11.45 -5.63
N LEU A 59 -13.30 10.90 -6.36
CA LEU A 59 -13.49 10.23 -7.66
C LEU A 59 -12.97 8.79 -7.61
N PRO A 60 -13.57 7.89 -6.81
CA PRO A 60 -12.97 6.60 -6.49
C PRO A 60 -12.69 5.71 -7.70
N ALA A 61 -13.55 5.72 -8.73
CA ALA A 61 -13.32 4.92 -9.94
C ALA A 61 -12.13 5.47 -10.75
N THR A 62 -12.12 6.77 -11.02
CA THR A 62 -11.04 7.42 -11.77
C THR A 62 -9.70 7.34 -11.03
N THR A 63 -9.71 7.55 -9.70
CA THR A 63 -8.54 7.34 -8.85
C THR A 63 -8.05 5.90 -8.95
N ALA A 64 -8.94 4.89 -8.92
CA ALA A 64 -8.53 3.50 -9.07
C ALA A 64 -7.82 3.24 -10.40
N ASP A 65 -8.39 3.69 -11.52
CA ASP A 65 -7.85 3.42 -12.85
C ASP A 65 -6.50 4.10 -13.08
N HIS A 66 -6.33 5.35 -12.61
CA HIS A 66 -5.03 6.02 -12.65
C HIS A 66 -4.00 5.28 -11.77
N LEU A 67 -4.39 4.86 -10.56
CA LEU A 67 -3.48 4.11 -9.68
C LEU A 67 -3.05 2.77 -10.29
N LYS A 68 -3.94 2.04 -10.98
CA LYS A 68 -3.58 0.81 -11.71
C LYS A 68 -2.50 1.09 -12.74
N GLN A 69 -2.67 2.10 -13.58
CA GLN A 69 -1.68 2.50 -14.58
C GLN A 69 -0.34 2.89 -13.94
N ARG A 70 -0.38 3.60 -12.80
CA ARG A 70 0.83 4.01 -12.09
C ARG A 70 1.56 2.83 -11.46
N ILE A 71 0.83 1.85 -10.95
CA ILE A 71 1.39 0.61 -10.42
C ILE A 71 2.06 -0.20 -11.53
N GLU A 72 1.43 -0.33 -12.70
CA GLU A 72 2.04 -0.99 -13.86
C GLU A 72 3.33 -0.28 -14.28
N ALA A 73 3.30 1.06 -14.39
CA ALA A 73 4.49 1.85 -14.71
C ALA A 73 5.62 1.63 -13.67
N LEU A 74 5.29 1.65 -12.37
CA LEU A 74 6.25 1.40 -11.29
C LEU A 74 6.90 0.01 -11.39
N ILE A 75 6.15 -1.02 -11.79
CA ILE A 75 6.66 -2.37 -12.00
C ILE A 75 7.62 -2.41 -13.20
N LEU A 76 7.33 -1.66 -14.26
CA LEU A 76 8.16 -1.61 -15.47
C LEU A 76 9.45 -0.80 -15.28
N GLU A 77 9.49 0.15 -14.34
CA GLU A 77 10.66 0.99 -14.06
C GLU A 77 11.85 0.20 -13.50
N GLY A 78 11.64 -0.99 -12.90
CA GLY A 78 12.72 -1.88 -12.50
C GLY A 78 12.45 -2.68 -11.22
N PRO A 79 13.47 -3.39 -10.71
CA PRO A 79 13.32 -4.19 -9.50
C PRO A 79 13.18 -3.30 -8.24
N PRO A 80 12.48 -3.79 -7.19
CA PRO A 80 12.39 -3.08 -5.91
C PRO A 80 13.76 -2.93 -5.22
N PRO A 81 13.97 -1.88 -4.39
CA PRO A 81 12.96 -0.91 -3.95
C PRO A 81 12.80 0.29 -4.90
N LEU A 82 11.56 0.71 -5.14
CA LEU A 82 11.22 1.94 -5.87
C LEU A 82 10.11 2.69 -5.12
N GLU A 83 10.23 4.01 -4.99
CA GLU A 83 9.22 4.87 -4.38
C GLU A 83 8.79 5.98 -5.34
N GLN A 84 7.49 6.26 -5.35
CA GLN A 84 6.93 7.45 -5.95
C GLN A 84 5.91 8.11 -5.01
N VAL A 85 6.00 9.42 -4.85
CA VAL A 85 4.92 10.23 -4.25
C VAL A 85 4.36 11.16 -5.32
N THR A 86 3.04 11.17 -5.50
CA THR A 86 2.37 11.94 -6.55
C THR A 86 0.98 12.37 -6.10
N GLU A 87 0.35 13.25 -6.88
CA GLU A 87 -1.03 13.69 -6.66
C GLU A 87 -1.94 13.09 -7.75
N VAL A 88 -3.02 12.44 -7.33
CA VAL A 88 -4.00 11.80 -8.21
C VAL A 88 -5.37 12.34 -7.85
N HIS A 89 -5.95 13.18 -8.72
CA HIS A 89 -7.30 13.73 -8.54
C HIS A 89 -7.54 14.41 -7.18
N GLY A 90 -6.54 15.12 -6.66
CA GLY A 90 -6.60 15.79 -5.35
C GLY A 90 -6.32 14.88 -4.16
N ASN A 91 -5.90 13.63 -4.41
CA ASN A 91 -5.39 12.72 -3.38
C ASN A 91 -3.87 12.67 -3.49
N THR A 92 -3.16 13.02 -2.42
CA THR A 92 -1.75 12.65 -2.25
C THR A 92 -1.65 11.13 -2.16
N VAL A 93 -0.81 10.55 -3.00
CA VAL A 93 -0.59 9.11 -3.13
C VAL A 93 0.89 8.81 -2.98
N GLY A 94 1.21 7.86 -2.10
CA GLY A 94 2.53 7.23 -2.05
C GLY A 94 2.45 5.81 -2.62
N LEU A 95 3.40 5.44 -3.46
CA LEU A 95 3.57 4.10 -4.01
C LEU A 95 4.98 3.63 -3.69
N ARG A 96 5.12 2.39 -3.22
CA ARG A 96 6.43 1.76 -3.04
C ARG A 96 6.39 0.30 -3.48
N LEU A 97 7.30 -0.12 -4.36
CA LEU A 97 7.49 -1.52 -4.70
C LEU A 97 8.55 -2.11 -3.76
N VAL A 98 8.21 -3.19 -3.06
CA VAL A 98 9.09 -3.84 -2.07
C VAL A 98 9.21 -5.34 -2.35
N ARG A 99 10.24 -5.98 -1.78
CA ARG A 99 10.39 -7.44 -1.82
C ARG A 99 9.33 -8.11 -0.94
N ALA A 100 8.85 -9.26 -1.37
CA ALA A 100 7.90 -10.10 -0.66
C ALA A 100 8.33 -11.58 -0.71
N ALA A 101 7.80 -12.40 0.18
CA ALA A 101 8.05 -13.84 0.12
C ALA A 101 7.33 -14.41 -1.12
N PRO A 102 7.93 -15.36 -1.86
CA PRO A 102 7.24 -16.05 -2.93
C PRO A 102 5.90 -16.63 -2.47
N GLY A 103 4.85 -16.44 -3.25
CA GLY A 103 3.48 -16.86 -2.89
C GLY A 103 2.78 -16.01 -1.83
N SER A 104 3.40 -14.93 -1.34
CA SER A 104 2.77 -14.05 -0.34
C SER A 104 1.58 -13.29 -0.95
N GLN A 105 0.43 -13.39 -0.29
CA GLN A 105 -0.80 -12.69 -0.66
C GLN A 105 -1.34 -11.91 0.54
N PRO A 106 -1.98 -10.75 0.33
CA PRO A 106 -2.19 -10.06 -0.96
C PRO A 106 -0.91 -9.43 -1.52
N ARG A 107 -0.84 -9.19 -2.84
CA ARG A 107 0.27 -8.46 -3.49
C ARG A 107 0.23 -6.95 -3.30
N LEU A 108 -0.83 -6.45 -2.66
CA LEU A 108 -1.03 -5.05 -2.31
C LEU A 108 -1.23 -4.87 -0.81
N LEU A 109 -0.47 -3.95 -0.21
CA LEU A 109 -0.78 -3.35 1.09
C LEU A 109 -1.16 -1.89 0.86
N GLY A 110 -2.47 -1.62 0.89
CA GLY A 110 -3.01 -0.28 0.66
C GLY A 110 -3.58 0.35 1.94
N LEU A 111 -3.16 1.58 2.23
CA LEU A 111 -3.57 2.40 3.37
C LEU A 111 -4.30 3.64 2.87
N VAL A 112 -5.53 3.86 3.33
CA VAL A 112 -6.17 5.18 3.16
C VAL A 112 -6.11 5.90 4.49
N HIS A 113 -5.63 7.14 4.49
CA HIS A 113 -5.40 7.92 5.70
C HIS A 113 -6.04 9.30 5.62
N ASN A 114 -6.28 9.91 6.76
CA ASN A 114 -6.67 11.32 6.82
C ASN A 114 -5.56 12.23 6.23
N PRO A 115 -5.92 13.38 5.64
CA PRO A 115 -4.97 14.23 4.92
C PRO A 115 -3.88 14.84 5.81
N GLU A 116 -4.09 14.94 7.13
CA GLU A 116 -3.09 15.41 8.08
C GLU A 116 -1.92 14.43 8.33
N LYS A 117 -1.97 13.21 7.78
CA LYS A 117 -0.92 12.21 7.94
C LYS A 117 0.07 12.26 6.78
N ASP A 118 1.35 12.16 7.12
CA ASP A 118 2.42 12.07 6.13
C ASP A 118 2.39 10.68 5.44
N PRO A 119 2.16 10.62 4.12
CA PRO A 119 2.14 9.36 3.37
C PRO A 119 3.47 8.61 3.45
N ARG A 120 4.62 9.28 3.60
CA ARG A 120 5.93 8.62 3.67
C ARG A 120 6.10 7.83 4.96
N GLN A 121 5.70 8.41 6.09
CA GLN A 121 5.74 7.72 7.40
C GLN A 121 4.88 6.45 7.39
N LEU A 122 3.72 6.50 6.72
CA LEU A 122 2.84 5.35 6.57
C LEU A 122 3.42 4.29 5.63
N LEU A 123 4.09 4.69 4.54
CA LEU A 123 4.81 3.76 3.66
C LEU A 123 5.96 3.06 4.40
N GLU A 124 6.78 3.79 5.16
CA GLU A 124 7.85 3.20 5.97
C GLU A 124 7.33 2.20 6.99
N LEU A 125 6.16 2.48 7.58
CA LEU A 125 5.54 1.56 8.53
C LEU A 125 5.03 0.28 7.84
N ALA A 126 4.40 0.45 6.68
CA ALA A 126 3.92 -0.65 5.87
C ALA A 126 5.07 -1.53 5.36
N GLU A 127 6.19 -0.93 4.99
CA GLU A 127 7.40 -1.66 4.57
C GLU A 127 7.99 -2.45 5.73
N ARG A 128 8.21 -1.84 6.89
CA ARG A 128 8.69 -2.56 8.08
C ARG A 128 7.81 -3.74 8.45
N TYR A 129 6.49 -3.58 8.35
CA TYR A 129 5.55 -4.68 8.53
C TYR A 129 5.71 -5.77 7.46
N ALA A 130 5.78 -5.39 6.18
CA ALA A 130 6.00 -6.33 5.08
C ALA A 130 7.32 -7.10 5.22
N GLU A 131 8.39 -6.44 5.66
CA GLU A 131 9.69 -7.05 5.93
C GLU A 131 9.63 -8.02 7.11
N SER A 132 8.93 -7.68 8.19
CA SER A 132 8.76 -8.60 9.32
C SER A 132 8.07 -9.92 8.92
N ALA A 133 7.23 -9.88 7.87
CA ALA A 133 6.56 -11.05 7.31
C ALA A 133 7.48 -11.91 6.42
N LEU A 134 8.68 -11.43 6.06
CA LEU A 134 9.69 -12.18 5.29
C LEU A 134 10.52 -13.15 6.15
N GLY A 135 10.39 -13.10 7.48
CA GLY A 135 11.19 -13.91 8.42
C GLY A 135 12.67 -13.47 8.52
N PRO A 136 13.40 -13.92 9.55
CA PRO A 136 14.76 -13.45 9.87
C PRO A 136 15.86 -13.87 8.85
N ASN A 137 15.54 -14.72 7.87
CA ASN A 137 16.50 -15.30 6.92
C ASN A 137 16.45 -14.71 5.51
N SER A 138 15.76 -13.60 5.29
CA SER A 138 15.80 -12.92 4.01
C SER A 138 17.10 -12.11 3.91
N PRO A 139 17.92 -12.28 2.84
CA PRO A 139 19.19 -11.59 2.72
C PRO A 139 18.96 -10.08 2.70
N ARG A 140 19.42 -9.43 3.78
CA ARG A 140 19.64 -7.99 3.82
C ARG A 140 20.86 -7.71 2.94
N LEU A 141 20.68 -6.90 1.90
CA LEU A 141 21.79 -6.29 1.18
C LEU A 141 21.94 -4.86 1.69
#